data_AF-A0A917RT96-F1
#
_entry.id   AF-A0A917RT96-F1
#
_cell.length_a   1.000
_cell.length_b   1.000
_cell.length_c   1.000
_cell.angle_alpha   90.00
_cell.angle_beta   90.00
_cell.angle_gamma   90.00
#
_symmetry.space_group_name_H-M   'P 1'
#
loop_
_entity.id
_entity.type
_entity.pdbx_description
1 polymer ?
#
loop_
_entity_poly.entity_id
_entity_poly.type
_entity_poly.pdbx_seq_one_letter_code
_entity_poly.pdbx_strand_id
1 'polypeptide(L)'
;MSTAVPADSIRARDIDRAETSTLLDAAYAEGQLEAGEYHDRVAQARAAKTLGDLRRLTVDLQTPVATGTLPSGAARETRPPVSRTGSETGYPPRTRARDADRANAGELIDAGRRDGQLTEDEHRILTELLGSARTLGELADLVADLQGRRRVPTRPVSPVSGRNPALLLAAGLVAAFVGFAVTSPDSDPPMPEAGSESAAGTEWDDIAPVVIETPDLLTGAGLAHFLDGYRAKFGDMAADSIYLHPDFATIDRAVPGAPNREVGYDYRGGFTQSGDITTRRTGTQPVDLGLLDPAAIGAAAANAVGATRVPGGAVSMMIVDIESSGDLAGRPVVRIVVRNEFDETGSVYIDPVGAILDISIFEG
;
A
#
# COMPACT_ATOMS: atom_id res chain seq x y z
N MET A 1 -31.25 10.85 -21.20
CA MET A 1 -29.97 11.56 -21.28
C MET A 1 -29.31 11.45 -19.91
N SER A 2 -28.16 10.79 -19.79
CA SER A 2 -27.44 10.71 -18.52
C SER A 2 -26.22 11.63 -18.62
N THR A 3 -26.16 12.64 -17.76
CA THR A 3 -25.05 13.59 -17.71
C THR A 3 -23.86 12.95 -16.99
N ALA A 4 -22.86 12.51 -17.75
CA ALA A 4 -21.60 12.06 -17.18
C ALA A 4 -20.95 13.21 -16.39
N VAL A 5 -20.75 12.99 -15.10
CA VAL A 5 -19.97 13.88 -14.24
C VAL A 5 -18.53 13.91 -14.80
N PRO A 6 -17.96 15.07 -15.13
CA PRO A 6 -16.63 15.14 -15.71
C PRO A 6 -15.60 14.55 -14.73
N ALA A 7 -14.61 13.82 -15.27
CA ALA A 7 -13.65 13.08 -14.45
C ALA A 7 -12.91 13.97 -13.43
N ASP A 8 -12.75 15.25 -13.75
CA ASP A 8 -12.09 16.23 -12.89
C ASP A 8 -12.87 16.56 -11.60
N SER A 9 -14.18 16.29 -11.54
CA SER A 9 -15.00 16.49 -10.33
C SER A 9 -15.30 15.19 -9.56
N ILE A 10 -14.69 14.07 -9.94
CA ILE A 10 -14.75 12.82 -9.18
C ILE A 10 -13.89 12.97 -7.92
N ARG A 11 -14.40 12.55 -6.76
CA ARG A 11 -13.70 12.63 -5.48
C ARG A 11 -12.49 11.69 -5.46
N ALA A 12 -11.32 12.20 -5.09
CA ALA A 12 -10.10 11.41 -4.94
C ALA A 12 -10.17 10.52 -3.68
N ARG A 13 -9.80 9.25 -3.83
CA ARG A 13 -9.57 8.27 -2.76
C ARG A 13 -8.11 8.36 -2.29
N ASP A 14 -7.80 7.71 -1.18
CA ASP A 14 -6.44 7.70 -0.64
C ASP A 14 -5.45 6.97 -1.55
N ILE A 15 -5.89 5.93 -2.27
CA ILE A 15 -5.07 5.29 -3.32
C ILE A 15 -4.75 6.24 -4.46
N ASP A 16 -5.69 7.08 -4.89
CA ASP A 16 -5.45 8.05 -5.97
C ASP A 16 -4.45 9.14 -5.51
N ARG A 17 -4.51 9.54 -4.22
CA ARG A 17 -3.53 10.44 -3.59
C ARG A 17 -2.14 9.78 -3.45
N ALA A 18 -2.09 8.50 -3.11
CA ALA A 18 -0.85 7.74 -2.98
C ALA A 18 -0.16 7.54 -4.35
N GLU A 19 -0.89 7.09 -5.37
CA GLU A 19 -0.37 6.99 -6.75
C GLU A 19 0.17 8.34 -7.26
N THR A 20 -0.55 9.44 -6.99
CA THR A 20 -0.09 10.79 -7.34
C THR A 20 1.16 11.19 -6.58
N SER A 21 1.28 10.82 -5.30
CA SER A 21 2.49 11.07 -4.49
C SER A 21 3.68 10.31 -5.07
N THR A 22 3.51 9.02 -5.41
CA THR A 22 4.56 8.20 -6.04
C THR A 22 5.04 8.78 -7.38
N LEU A 23 4.15 9.37 -8.17
CA LEU A 23 4.53 10.08 -9.41
C LEU A 23 5.30 11.37 -9.13
N LEU A 24 4.98 12.10 -8.07
CA LEU A 24 5.72 13.29 -7.63
C LEU A 24 7.10 12.92 -7.06
N ASP A 25 7.19 11.82 -6.33
CA ASP A 25 8.45 11.27 -5.79
C ASP A 25 9.40 10.89 -6.94
N ALA A 26 8.88 10.19 -7.97
CA ALA A 26 9.64 9.86 -9.17
C ALA A 26 10.10 11.12 -9.95
N ALA A 27 9.21 12.09 -10.14
CA ALA A 27 9.56 13.34 -10.83
C ALA A 27 10.59 14.19 -10.07
N TYR A 28 10.59 14.16 -8.74
CA TYR A 28 11.65 14.78 -7.92
C TYR A 28 12.98 14.03 -8.04
N ALA A 29 12.97 12.69 -7.99
CA ALA A 29 14.17 11.87 -8.18
C ALA A 29 14.79 12.04 -9.59
N GLU A 30 13.95 12.21 -10.62
CA GLU A 30 14.38 12.53 -11.99
C GLU A 30 14.80 14.00 -12.19
N GLY A 31 14.72 14.85 -11.16
CA GLY A 31 15.10 16.26 -11.21
C GLY A 31 14.14 17.16 -12.01
N GLN A 32 12.92 16.69 -12.28
CA GLN A 32 11.88 17.47 -12.97
C GLN A 32 11.18 18.49 -12.03
N LEU A 33 11.33 18.31 -10.71
CA LEU A 33 10.80 19.20 -9.66
C LEU A 33 11.93 19.69 -8.76
N GLU A 34 11.93 20.98 -8.41
CA GLU A 34 12.81 21.49 -7.36
C GLU A 34 12.30 21.08 -5.97
N ALA A 35 13.19 21.00 -4.98
CA ALA A 35 12.85 20.47 -3.65
C ALA A 35 11.67 21.20 -2.97
N GLY A 36 11.60 22.53 -3.04
CA GLY A 36 10.47 23.29 -2.50
C GLY A 36 9.15 23.00 -3.22
N GLU A 37 9.21 22.93 -4.55
CA GLU A 37 8.05 22.66 -5.40
C GLU A 37 7.51 21.23 -5.19
N TYR A 38 8.39 20.25 -5.02
CA TYR A 38 8.02 18.88 -4.66
C TYR A 38 7.25 18.82 -3.33
N HIS A 39 7.74 19.49 -2.28
CA HIS A 39 7.07 19.50 -0.98
C HIS A 39 5.67 20.16 -1.07
N ASP A 40 5.56 21.27 -1.80
CA ASP A 40 4.29 21.97 -2.03
C ASP A 40 3.30 21.10 -2.83
N ARG A 41 3.75 20.40 -3.88
CA ARG A 41 2.91 19.51 -4.70
C ARG A 41 2.46 18.27 -3.91
N VAL A 42 3.32 17.67 -3.07
CA VAL A 42 2.95 16.53 -2.21
C VAL A 42 1.94 16.95 -1.12
N ALA A 43 2.11 18.12 -0.52
CA ALA A 43 1.12 18.66 0.42
C ALA A 43 -0.25 18.89 -0.27
N GLN A 44 -0.24 19.46 -1.48
CA GLN A 44 -1.44 19.64 -2.30
C GLN A 44 -2.08 18.30 -2.70
N ALA A 45 -1.29 17.27 -3.04
CA ALA A 45 -1.80 15.95 -3.39
C ALA A 45 -2.50 15.28 -2.19
N ARG A 46 -1.93 15.37 -0.99
CA ARG A 46 -2.56 14.88 0.26
C ARG A 46 -3.86 15.61 0.60
N ALA A 47 -3.92 16.92 0.33
CA ALA A 47 -5.12 17.74 0.54
C ALA A 47 -6.16 17.65 -0.61
N ALA A 48 -5.80 17.06 -1.76
CA ALA A 48 -6.62 17.05 -2.97
C ALA A 48 -7.93 16.28 -2.76
N LYS A 49 -9.04 16.96 -3.07
CA LYS A 49 -10.40 16.41 -2.92
C LYS A 49 -10.90 15.74 -4.20
N THR A 50 -10.35 16.07 -5.35
CA THR A 50 -10.78 15.53 -6.65
C THR A 50 -9.64 14.96 -7.49
N LEU A 51 -9.99 14.04 -8.41
CA LEU A 51 -9.05 13.52 -9.41
C LEU A 51 -8.57 14.61 -10.38
N GLY A 52 -9.35 15.67 -10.59
CA GLY A 52 -8.94 16.83 -11.37
C GLY A 52 -7.89 17.69 -10.66
N ASP A 53 -7.96 17.79 -9.33
CA ASP A 53 -6.92 18.45 -8.52
C ASP A 53 -5.61 17.65 -8.60
N LEU A 54 -5.66 16.32 -8.38
CA LEU A 54 -4.50 15.45 -8.49
C LEU A 54 -3.86 15.49 -9.88
N ARG A 55 -4.66 15.38 -10.94
CA ARG A 55 -4.16 15.43 -12.33
C ARG A 55 -3.48 16.76 -12.67
N ARG A 56 -3.93 17.87 -12.09
CA ARG A 56 -3.28 19.18 -12.29
C ARG A 56 -1.87 19.26 -11.69
N LEU A 57 -1.55 18.44 -10.69
CA LEU A 57 -0.23 18.38 -10.05
C LEU A 57 0.80 17.56 -10.85
N THR A 58 0.36 16.77 -11.84
CA THR A 58 1.21 15.85 -12.62
C THR A 58 1.09 16.01 -14.13
N VAL A 59 0.40 17.05 -14.63
CA VAL A 59 0.09 17.22 -16.07
C VAL A 59 1.31 17.64 -16.90
N ASP A 60 2.27 18.26 -16.25
CA ASP A 60 3.51 18.81 -16.79
C ASP A 60 4.71 17.88 -16.60
N LEU A 61 4.56 16.82 -15.81
CA LEU A 61 5.61 15.85 -15.49
C LEU A 61 5.72 14.80 -16.60
N GLN A 62 6.95 14.52 -17.02
CA GLN A 62 7.26 13.47 -17.98
C GLN A 62 7.24 12.13 -17.24
N THR A 63 6.24 11.28 -17.52
CA THR A 63 6.21 9.92 -16.97
C THR A 63 7.11 9.01 -17.80
N PRO A 64 8.01 8.19 -17.21
CA PRO A 64 8.84 7.27 -17.98
C PRO A 64 7.99 6.21 -18.69
N VAL A 65 7.92 6.30 -20.02
CA VAL A 65 7.51 5.17 -20.86
C VAL A 65 8.69 4.21 -20.93
N ALA A 66 8.51 3.00 -20.38
CA ALA A 66 9.49 1.92 -20.51
C ALA A 66 9.86 1.71 -22.00
N THR A 67 11.12 2.00 -22.34
CA THR A 67 11.54 2.23 -23.71
C THR A 67 11.93 0.93 -24.41
N GLY A 68 10.98 0.37 -25.16
CA GLY A 68 11.23 -0.73 -26.10
C GLY A 68 11.91 -0.25 -27.39
N THR A 69 13.19 -0.60 -27.54
CA THR A 69 14.10 -0.49 -28.70
C THR A 69 13.49 -0.26 -30.10
N LEU A 70 13.97 0.79 -30.80
CA LEU A 70 13.76 1.03 -32.24
C LEU A 70 14.67 0.13 -33.12
N PRO A 71 14.32 -0.08 -34.40
CA PRO A 71 14.96 0.79 -35.40
C PRO A 71 14.00 1.40 -36.42
N SER A 72 14.32 2.62 -36.86
CA SER A 72 13.65 3.31 -37.96
C SER A 72 14.10 2.74 -39.32
N GLY A 73 13.16 2.47 -40.23
CA GLY A 73 13.51 2.07 -41.61
C GLY A 73 12.32 1.79 -42.54
N ALA A 74 12.40 2.41 -43.72
CA ALA A 74 11.58 2.18 -44.92
C ALA A 74 10.12 2.71 -44.95
N ALA A 75 9.87 3.55 -45.96
CA ALA A 75 8.57 4.14 -46.28
C ALA A 75 7.61 3.16 -46.99
N ARG A 76 6.31 3.48 -46.95
CA ARG A 76 5.52 3.99 -48.12
C ARG A 76 4.06 3.49 -48.19
N GLU A 77 3.18 4.37 -48.65
CA GLU A 77 1.85 4.11 -49.27
C GLU A 77 0.76 3.32 -48.51
N THR A 78 -0.05 4.10 -47.79
CA THR A 78 -1.52 4.15 -47.94
C THR A 78 -2.23 2.94 -48.59
N ARG A 79 -2.84 2.08 -47.77
CA ARG A 79 -4.04 1.32 -48.16
C ARG A 79 -4.89 0.97 -46.92
N PRO A 80 -6.19 1.32 -46.86
CA PRO A 80 -7.11 0.81 -45.83
C PRO A 80 -7.38 -0.68 -46.10
N PRO A 81 -7.69 -1.55 -45.10
CA PRO A 81 -9.03 -1.53 -44.48
C PRO A 81 -9.20 -2.18 -43.07
N VAL A 82 -10.47 -2.20 -42.64
CA VAL A 82 -11.12 -3.06 -41.61
C VAL A 82 -10.81 -2.78 -40.12
N SER A 83 -11.76 -2.11 -39.46
CA SER A 83 -11.95 -2.21 -38.02
C SER A 83 -12.24 -3.66 -37.61
N ARG A 84 -11.40 -4.26 -36.76
CA ARG A 84 -11.73 -5.47 -36.00
C ARG A 84 -11.56 -5.21 -34.52
N THR A 85 -12.70 -5.21 -33.82
CA THR A 85 -12.77 -5.40 -32.38
C THR A 85 -12.35 -6.83 -32.04
N GLY A 86 -11.29 -7.02 -31.26
CA GLY A 86 -10.84 -8.33 -30.79
C GLY A 86 -9.51 -8.26 -30.05
N SER A 87 -9.46 -8.93 -28.89
CA SER A 87 -8.36 -9.18 -27.96
C SER A 87 -6.90 -9.05 -28.45
N GLU A 88 -6.03 -8.56 -27.55
CA GLU A 88 -4.60 -8.27 -27.76
C GLU A 88 -3.66 -9.48 -27.97
N THR A 89 -4.17 -10.69 -28.13
CA THR A 89 -3.34 -11.91 -28.27
C THR A 89 -3.77 -12.80 -29.45
N GLY A 90 -2.96 -12.83 -30.51
CA GLY A 90 -3.28 -13.43 -31.80
C GLY A 90 -3.12 -14.96 -31.94
N TYR A 91 -3.56 -15.76 -30.97
CA TYR A 91 -3.57 -17.24 -31.05
C TYR A 91 -5.01 -17.81 -31.02
N PRO A 92 -5.30 -18.94 -31.71
CA PRO A 92 -6.64 -19.54 -31.69
C PRO A 92 -6.98 -20.12 -30.30
N PRO A 93 -8.25 -20.06 -29.86
CA PRO A 93 -8.65 -20.37 -28.47
C PRO A 93 -8.36 -21.82 -28.07
N ARG A 94 -8.44 -22.78 -29.00
CA ARG A 94 -8.07 -24.19 -28.81
C ARG A 94 -6.56 -24.45 -28.61
N THR A 95 -5.74 -23.41 -28.50
CA THR A 95 -4.31 -23.54 -28.19
C THR A 95 -4.16 -23.91 -26.72
N ARG A 96 -3.25 -24.84 -26.40
CA ARG A 96 -2.95 -25.22 -25.02
C ARG A 96 -2.35 -24.04 -24.26
N ALA A 97 -2.90 -23.74 -23.09
CA ALA A 97 -2.37 -22.72 -22.19
C ALA A 97 -1.02 -23.17 -21.57
N ARG A 98 -0.10 -22.22 -21.40
CA ARG A 98 1.15 -22.36 -20.64
C ARG A 98 0.93 -21.89 -19.21
N ASP A 99 1.91 -22.14 -18.35
CA ASP A 99 1.84 -21.74 -16.94
C ASP A 99 1.84 -20.20 -16.78
N ALA A 100 2.56 -19.47 -17.64
CA ALA A 100 2.50 -18.01 -17.71
C ALA A 100 1.11 -17.49 -18.11
N ASP A 101 0.41 -18.16 -19.04
CA ASP A 101 -0.94 -17.75 -19.44
C ASP A 101 -1.93 -17.92 -18.27
N ARG A 102 -1.75 -18.98 -17.46
CA ARG A 102 -2.53 -19.23 -16.24
C ARG A 102 -2.20 -18.25 -15.11
N ALA A 103 -0.93 -17.91 -14.93
CA ALA A 103 -0.51 -16.89 -13.96
C ALA A 103 -1.15 -15.52 -14.28
N ASN A 104 -1.05 -15.07 -15.53
CA ASN A 104 -1.66 -13.80 -15.98
C ASN A 104 -3.18 -13.77 -15.79
N ALA A 105 -3.88 -14.88 -16.05
CA ALA A 105 -5.32 -14.98 -15.78
C ALA A 105 -5.64 -14.99 -14.27
N GLY A 106 -4.77 -15.59 -13.44
CA GLY A 106 -4.85 -15.53 -11.99
C GLY A 106 -4.71 -14.11 -11.45
N GLU A 107 -3.73 -13.33 -11.93
CA GLU A 107 -3.55 -11.92 -11.54
C GLU A 107 -4.80 -11.06 -11.84
N LEU A 108 -5.50 -11.35 -12.95
CA LEU A 108 -6.75 -10.69 -13.31
C LEU A 108 -7.93 -11.11 -12.41
N ILE A 109 -8.00 -12.39 -12.01
CA ILE A 109 -8.99 -12.90 -11.05
C ILE A 109 -8.75 -12.31 -9.65
N ASP A 110 -7.49 -12.24 -9.21
CA ASP A 110 -7.10 -11.61 -7.94
C ASP A 110 -7.34 -10.09 -7.95
N ALA A 111 -7.13 -9.44 -9.09
CA ALA A 111 -7.52 -8.04 -9.29
C ALA A 111 -9.04 -7.88 -9.24
N GLY A 112 -9.80 -8.75 -9.90
CA GLY A 112 -11.26 -8.77 -9.83
C GLY A 112 -11.79 -8.88 -8.39
N ARG A 113 -11.17 -9.70 -7.54
CA ARG A 113 -11.49 -9.78 -6.10
C ARG A 113 -11.10 -8.51 -5.34
N ARG A 114 -9.88 -7.98 -5.54
CA ARG A 114 -9.43 -6.72 -4.90
C ARG A 114 -10.30 -5.52 -5.30
N ASP A 115 -10.76 -5.49 -6.55
CA ASP A 115 -11.63 -4.45 -7.11
C ASP A 115 -13.12 -4.67 -6.76
N GLY A 116 -13.46 -5.74 -6.03
CA GLY A 116 -14.83 -6.07 -5.62
C GLY A 116 -15.75 -6.52 -6.75
N GLN A 117 -15.20 -6.86 -7.92
CA GLN A 117 -15.92 -7.43 -9.06
C GLN A 117 -16.28 -8.92 -8.85
N LEU A 118 -15.57 -9.59 -7.94
CA LEU A 118 -15.80 -10.97 -7.52
C LEU A 118 -16.01 -11.03 -6.01
N THR A 119 -17.00 -11.80 -5.56
CA THR A 119 -17.11 -12.22 -4.16
C THR A 119 -16.09 -13.30 -3.82
N GLU A 120 -15.90 -13.57 -2.52
CA GLU A 120 -14.96 -14.61 -2.03
C GLU A 120 -15.24 -16.00 -2.64
N ASP A 121 -16.51 -16.39 -2.69
CA ASP A 121 -16.91 -17.69 -3.21
C ASP A 121 -16.75 -17.78 -4.74
N GLU A 122 -17.00 -16.70 -5.47
CA GLU A 122 -16.78 -16.63 -6.92
C GLU A 122 -15.30 -16.66 -7.26
N HIS A 123 -14.47 -15.89 -6.53
CA HIS A 123 -13.01 -15.93 -6.67
C HIS A 123 -12.46 -17.33 -6.42
N ARG A 124 -12.87 -17.99 -5.33
CA ARG A 124 -12.48 -19.37 -5.03
C ARG A 124 -12.86 -20.34 -6.16
N ILE A 125 -14.08 -20.26 -6.69
CA ILE A 125 -14.55 -21.08 -7.82
C ILE A 125 -13.72 -20.79 -9.09
N LEU A 126 -13.44 -19.52 -9.39
CA LEU A 126 -12.63 -19.12 -10.54
C LEU A 126 -11.17 -19.59 -10.41
N THR A 127 -10.58 -19.55 -9.21
CA THR A 127 -9.24 -20.08 -8.94
C THR A 127 -9.17 -21.61 -9.06
N GLU A 128 -10.19 -22.33 -8.58
CA GLU A 128 -10.30 -23.79 -8.78
C GLU A 128 -10.43 -24.15 -10.28
N LEU A 129 -11.26 -23.41 -11.02
CA LEU A 129 -11.43 -23.59 -12.48
C LEU A 129 -10.14 -23.26 -13.25
N LEU A 130 -9.45 -22.17 -12.89
CA LEU A 130 -8.17 -21.74 -13.46
C LEU A 130 -7.10 -22.84 -13.37
N GLY A 131 -7.00 -23.54 -12.24
CA GLY A 131 -6.10 -24.68 -12.07
C GLY A 131 -6.40 -25.85 -13.01
N SER A 132 -7.68 -26.04 -13.37
CA SER A 132 -8.14 -27.11 -14.26
C SER A 132 -8.08 -26.76 -15.75
N ALA A 133 -8.04 -25.47 -16.10
CA ALA A 133 -8.07 -24.96 -17.46
C ALA A 133 -6.84 -25.39 -18.28
N ARG A 134 -7.09 -25.81 -19.53
CA ARG A 134 -6.11 -26.39 -20.45
C ARG A 134 -5.92 -25.60 -21.72
N THR A 135 -6.85 -24.72 -22.09
CA THR A 135 -6.79 -23.94 -23.34
C THR A 135 -6.88 -22.43 -23.11
N LEU A 136 -6.35 -21.65 -24.05
CA LEU A 136 -6.44 -20.19 -24.01
C LEU A 136 -7.89 -19.68 -24.10
N GLY A 137 -8.79 -20.45 -24.73
CA GLY A 137 -10.22 -20.18 -24.73
C GLY A 137 -10.84 -20.27 -23.34
N GLU A 138 -10.59 -21.39 -22.64
CA GLU A 138 -11.06 -21.58 -21.25
C GLU A 138 -10.55 -20.46 -20.32
N LEU A 139 -9.29 -20.02 -20.47
CA LEU A 139 -8.76 -18.88 -19.71
C LEU A 139 -9.42 -17.56 -20.07
N ALA A 140 -9.66 -17.31 -21.36
CA ALA A 140 -10.32 -16.10 -21.81
C ALA A 140 -11.77 -16.02 -21.30
N ASP A 141 -12.49 -17.15 -21.27
CA ASP A 141 -13.86 -17.23 -20.77
C ASP A 141 -13.93 -16.94 -19.25
N LEU A 142 -12.97 -17.44 -18.45
CA LEU A 142 -12.89 -17.18 -17.00
C LEU A 142 -12.67 -15.71 -16.64
N VAL A 143 -12.02 -14.93 -17.51
CA VAL A 143 -11.74 -13.50 -17.28
C VAL A 143 -12.58 -12.57 -18.16
N ALA A 144 -13.52 -13.09 -18.95
CA ALA A 144 -14.24 -12.30 -19.96
C ALA A 144 -15.11 -11.20 -19.36
N ASP A 145 -15.73 -11.50 -18.22
CA ASP A 145 -16.61 -10.58 -17.48
C ASP A 145 -15.84 -9.70 -16.47
N LEU A 146 -14.54 -9.95 -16.27
CA LEU A 146 -13.67 -9.13 -15.42
C LEU A 146 -13.23 -7.87 -16.17
N GLN A 147 -13.55 -6.71 -15.61
CA GLN A 147 -13.26 -5.42 -16.23
C GLN A 147 -11.80 -5.03 -16.03
N GLY A 148 -10.93 -5.59 -16.88
CA GLY A 148 -9.55 -5.12 -17.03
C GLY A 148 -9.46 -3.68 -17.56
N ARG A 149 -8.38 -2.97 -17.23
CA ARG A 149 -8.12 -1.54 -17.55
C ARG A 149 -8.36 -1.18 -19.03
N ARG A 150 -9.58 -0.78 -19.41
CA ARG A 150 -9.91 -0.41 -20.79
C ARG A 150 -10.18 1.09 -20.93
N ARG A 151 -9.36 1.78 -21.75
CA ARG A 151 -9.62 3.15 -22.19
C ARG A 151 -10.95 3.22 -22.95
N VAL A 152 -11.85 4.10 -22.52
CA VAL A 152 -13.06 4.46 -23.28
C VAL A 152 -12.70 5.59 -24.27
N PRO A 153 -13.05 5.48 -25.57
CA PRO A 153 -12.76 6.53 -26.55
C PRO A 153 -13.71 7.73 -26.42
N THR A 154 -13.18 8.94 -26.64
CA THR A 154 -13.95 10.19 -26.67
C THR A 154 -14.84 10.29 -27.91
N ARG A 155 -16.07 10.80 -27.74
CA ARG A 155 -16.93 11.35 -28.81
C ARG A 155 -17.25 12.84 -28.51
N PRO A 156 -17.53 13.69 -29.52
CA PRO A 156 -17.38 15.13 -29.39
C PRO A 156 -18.56 15.86 -28.73
N VAL A 157 -18.29 17.11 -28.36
CA VAL A 157 -19.12 18.06 -27.61
C VAL A 157 -20.42 18.44 -28.33
N SER A 158 -21.45 18.83 -27.57
CA SER A 158 -22.55 19.69 -28.03
C SER A 158 -22.95 20.68 -26.93
N PRO A 159 -23.37 21.92 -27.25
CA PRO A 159 -23.43 23.03 -26.30
C PRO A 159 -24.71 23.11 -25.46
N VAL A 160 -24.63 23.89 -24.38
CA VAL A 160 -25.66 24.05 -23.33
C VAL A 160 -26.79 25.02 -23.72
N SER A 161 -28.03 24.63 -23.44
CA SER A 161 -29.20 25.51 -23.24
C SER A 161 -30.35 24.66 -22.65
N GLY A 162 -31.08 25.02 -21.59
CA GLY A 162 -30.94 26.13 -20.65
C GLY A 162 -32.14 26.18 -19.67
N ARG A 163 -32.08 27.10 -18.70
CA ARG A 163 -33.19 27.62 -17.84
C ARG A 163 -33.80 26.76 -16.71
N ASN A 164 -33.55 27.29 -15.50
CA ASN A 164 -34.46 27.53 -14.37
C ASN A 164 -34.68 26.42 -13.30
N PRO A 165 -34.44 26.74 -12.01
CA PRO A 165 -34.74 25.86 -10.88
C PRO A 165 -36.11 26.15 -10.25
N ALA A 166 -36.78 25.13 -9.71
CA ALA A 166 -37.87 25.33 -8.75
C ALA A 166 -38.15 24.09 -7.87
N LEU A 167 -38.40 24.37 -6.59
CA LEU A 167 -39.38 23.74 -5.70
C LEU A 167 -39.07 22.41 -4.94
N LEU A 168 -38.84 22.58 -3.63
CA LEU A 168 -39.44 21.89 -2.47
C LEU A 168 -39.76 20.38 -2.54
N LEU A 169 -39.32 19.62 -1.51
CA LEU A 169 -40.17 19.30 -0.33
C LEU A 169 -39.39 18.50 0.74
N ALA A 170 -39.91 18.46 1.96
CA ALA A 170 -39.24 17.90 3.14
C ALA A 170 -39.99 16.70 3.76
N ALA A 171 -39.23 15.75 4.31
CA ALA A 171 -39.55 14.86 5.44
C ALA A 171 -38.26 14.04 5.73
N GLY A 172 -37.83 13.75 6.95
CA GLY A 172 -38.43 14.00 8.26
C GLY A 172 -38.76 12.69 8.97
N LEU A 173 -37.91 12.25 9.90
CA LEU A 173 -38.31 11.41 11.03
C LEU A 173 -37.24 11.44 12.13
N VAL A 174 -37.67 11.80 13.35
CA VAL A 174 -36.89 11.82 14.58
C VAL A 174 -37.22 10.57 15.40
N ALA A 175 -36.22 9.95 16.01
CA ALA A 175 -36.39 9.08 17.17
C ALA A 175 -35.74 9.77 18.39
N ALA A 176 -36.36 9.68 19.57
CA ALA A 176 -36.11 10.56 20.71
C ALA A 176 -35.99 9.80 22.06
N PHE A 177 -35.67 10.55 23.13
CA PHE A 177 -35.61 10.16 24.56
C PHE A 177 -34.37 9.32 24.96
N VAL A 178 -33.73 9.44 26.14
CA VAL A 178 -33.91 10.18 27.43
C VAL A 178 -32.52 10.74 27.87
N GLY A 179 -32.33 11.84 28.62
CA GLY A 179 -33.26 12.85 29.14
C GLY A 179 -33.19 13.09 30.68
N PHE A 180 -32.18 13.80 31.21
CA PHE A 180 -32.14 14.26 32.62
C PHE A 180 -31.82 15.76 32.71
N ALA A 181 -32.58 16.49 33.52
CA ALA A 181 -32.48 17.93 33.69
C ALA A 181 -32.74 18.33 35.15
N VAL A 182 -32.05 19.38 35.63
CA VAL A 182 -32.35 20.06 36.89
C VAL A 182 -32.33 21.58 36.68
N THR A 183 -33.54 22.12 36.47
CA THR A 183 -34.08 23.45 36.82
C THR A 183 -33.19 24.71 36.85
N SER A 184 -33.60 25.70 36.04
CA SER A 184 -33.18 27.11 35.98
C SER A 184 -33.64 27.98 37.19
N PRO A 185 -33.30 29.28 37.26
CA PRO A 185 -34.18 30.30 36.66
C PRO A 185 -33.48 31.44 35.87
N ASP A 186 -34.27 32.21 35.13
CA ASP A 186 -33.89 33.26 34.16
C ASP A 186 -33.26 34.54 34.76
N SER A 187 -32.44 35.24 33.96
CA SER A 187 -32.49 36.71 33.71
C SER A 187 -31.41 37.21 32.73
N ASP A 188 -31.82 37.72 31.56
CA ASP A 188 -31.10 38.75 30.76
C ASP A 188 -31.88 40.09 30.94
N PRO A 189 -31.31 41.31 30.76
CA PRO A 189 -30.11 41.72 30.01
C PRO A 189 -29.23 42.74 30.85
N PRO A 190 -28.34 43.62 30.29
CA PRO A 190 -27.79 43.73 28.94
C PRO A 190 -26.25 43.68 28.88
N MET A 191 -25.70 43.71 27.67
CA MET A 191 -24.26 43.74 27.37
C MET A 191 -23.71 45.18 27.37
N PRO A 192 -22.74 45.53 28.23
CA PRO A 192 -21.83 46.65 28.03
C PRO A 192 -20.49 46.19 27.42
N GLU A 193 -19.63 47.16 27.07
CA GLU A 193 -18.48 46.98 26.18
C GLU A 193 -17.27 46.25 26.78
N ALA A 194 -16.36 45.87 25.89
CA ALA A 194 -15.14 45.12 26.15
C ALA A 194 -14.27 45.67 27.31
N GLY A 195 -14.26 44.94 28.43
CA GLY A 195 -13.21 45.00 29.44
C GLY A 195 -12.29 43.78 29.31
N SER A 196 -11.01 44.00 29.00
CA SER A 196 -10.01 42.93 28.99
C SER A 196 -9.55 42.63 30.42
N GLU A 197 -10.27 41.77 31.14
CA GLU A 197 -9.83 41.27 32.45
C GLU A 197 -9.44 39.80 32.37
N SER A 198 -8.14 39.56 32.59
CA SER A 198 -7.55 38.22 32.69
C SER A 198 -7.99 37.56 33.99
N ALA A 199 -8.58 36.36 33.90
CA ALA A 199 -8.87 35.50 35.03
C ALA A 199 -8.56 34.03 34.68
N ALA A 200 -7.39 33.55 35.15
CA ALA A 200 -7.03 32.15 35.35
C ALA A 200 -7.31 31.17 34.18
N GLY A 201 -6.44 31.20 33.16
CA GLY A 201 -6.22 30.03 32.31
C GLY A 201 -5.32 29.02 33.04
N THR A 202 -5.77 27.77 33.16
CA THR A 202 -5.02 26.65 33.75
C THR A 202 -3.67 26.44 33.05
N GLU A 203 -2.63 26.14 33.83
CA GLU A 203 -1.29 25.76 33.32
C GLU A 203 -1.37 24.51 32.43
N TRP A 204 -1.11 24.67 31.13
CA TRP A 204 -0.84 23.56 30.18
C TRP A 204 0.47 23.77 29.39
N ASP A 205 1.24 24.84 29.69
CA ASP A 205 2.45 25.21 28.92
C ASP A 205 3.73 24.45 29.34
N ASP A 206 3.76 23.77 30.49
CA ASP A 206 4.98 23.17 31.07
C ASP A 206 5.16 21.66 30.81
N ILE A 207 4.37 21.04 29.93
CA ILE A 207 4.61 19.65 29.51
C ILE A 207 5.72 19.63 28.45
N ALA A 208 6.96 19.49 28.89
CA ALA A 208 8.10 19.26 28.00
C ALA A 208 7.83 18.04 27.09
N PRO A 209 8.03 18.15 25.76
CA PRO A 209 7.77 17.05 24.84
C PRO A 209 8.73 15.89 25.12
N VAL A 210 8.16 14.72 25.44
CA VAL A 210 8.93 13.49 25.60
C VAL A 210 9.37 13.01 24.22
N VAL A 211 10.64 13.24 23.89
CA VAL A 211 11.28 12.63 22.72
C VAL A 211 11.53 11.17 23.04
N ILE A 212 10.71 10.28 22.46
CA ILE A 212 11.01 8.85 22.44
C ILE A 212 12.08 8.66 21.37
N GLU A 213 13.27 8.20 21.76
CA GLU A 213 14.29 7.82 20.80
C GLU A 213 13.78 6.62 19.99
N THR A 214 13.66 6.79 18.67
CA THR A 214 13.41 5.71 17.72
C THR A 214 14.70 5.39 16.97
N PRO A 215 15.64 4.65 17.59
CA PRO A 215 16.86 4.19 16.92
C PRO A 215 16.52 3.34 15.68
N ASP A 216 17.41 3.40 14.68
CA ASP A 216 17.31 2.62 13.44
C ASP A 216 17.12 1.13 13.75
N LEU A 217 15.96 0.58 13.35
CA LEU A 217 15.54 -0.78 13.66
C LEU A 217 16.40 -1.85 12.98
N LEU A 218 17.20 -1.47 11.98
CA LEU A 218 18.18 -2.33 11.30
C LEU A 218 19.53 -2.38 12.05
N THR A 219 19.66 -1.68 13.17
CA THR A 219 20.79 -1.79 14.10
C THR A 219 20.44 -2.69 15.29
N GLY A 220 21.45 -3.27 15.93
CA GLY A 220 21.23 -4.10 17.11
C GLY A 220 20.61 -3.35 18.30
N ALA A 221 20.86 -2.04 18.41
CA ALA A 221 20.23 -1.19 19.42
C ALA A 221 18.74 -0.94 19.10
N GLY A 222 18.39 -0.67 17.84
CA GLY A 222 17.01 -0.47 17.42
C GLY A 222 16.17 -1.74 17.47
N LEU A 223 16.74 -2.88 17.07
CA LEU A 223 16.10 -4.19 17.21
C LEU A 223 15.87 -4.54 18.70
N ALA A 224 16.83 -4.28 19.59
CA ALA A 224 16.65 -4.48 21.03
C ALA A 224 15.50 -3.61 21.58
N HIS A 225 15.48 -2.32 21.27
CA HIS A 225 14.41 -1.39 21.67
C HIS A 225 13.04 -1.84 21.16
N PHE A 226 12.95 -2.28 19.90
CA PHE A 226 11.73 -2.84 19.31
C PHE A 226 11.24 -4.08 20.07
N LEU A 227 12.13 -5.02 20.39
CA LEU A 227 11.78 -6.27 21.09
C LEU A 227 11.33 -6.04 22.54
N ASP A 228 11.92 -5.08 23.25
CA ASP A 228 11.44 -4.68 24.57
C ASP A 228 10.08 -3.98 24.50
N GLY A 229 9.87 -3.12 23.50
CA GLY A 229 8.56 -2.54 23.20
C GLY A 229 7.49 -3.60 22.87
N TYR A 230 7.85 -4.61 22.08
CA TYR A 230 6.99 -5.74 21.73
C TYR A 230 6.55 -6.49 22.99
N ARG A 231 7.52 -6.87 23.83
CA ARG A 231 7.28 -7.57 25.11
C ARG A 231 6.36 -6.77 26.02
N ALA A 232 6.60 -5.47 26.15
CA ALA A 232 5.79 -4.57 26.97
C ALA A 232 4.36 -4.39 26.43
N LYS A 233 4.17 -4.40 25.11
CA LYS A 233 2.86 -4.24 24.46
C LYS A 233 2.00 -5.50 24.53
N PHE A 234 2.58 -6.66 24.24
CA PHE A 234 1.84 -7.90 24.01
C PHE A 234 1.95 -8.92 25.16
N GLY A 235 2.98 -8.82 26.01
CA GLY A 235 3.23 -9.74 27.13
C GLY A 235 3.84 -11.09 26.74
N ASP A 236 3.87 -11.41 25.45
CA ASP A 236 4.56 -12.55 24.85
C ASP A 236 5.61 -12.08 23.82
N MET A 237 6.30 -13.04 23.20
CA MET A 237 7.33 -12.82 22.17
C MET A 237 7.02 -13.59 20.87
N ALA A 238 5.74 -13.81 20.54
CA ALA A 238 5.33 -14.64 19.41
C ALA A 238 4.71 -13.82 18.26
N ALA A 239 5.42 -13.75 17.13
CA ALA A 239 4.95 -13.16 15.86
C ALA A 239 5.01 -14.18 14.72
N ASP A 240 4.17 -14.02 13.71
CA ASP A 240 4.17 -14.87 12.51
C ASP A 240 5.18 -14.38 11.47
N SER A 241 5.23 -13.06 11.24
CA SER A 241 6.30 -12.40 10.50
C SER A 241 6.51 -10.97 10.98
N ILE A 242 7.73 -10.46 10.84
CA ILE A 242 8.07 -9.05 11.08
C ILE A 242 8.90 -8.53 9.91
N TYR A 243 8.51 -7.37 9.40
CA TYR A 243 9.22 -6.64 8.36
C TYR A 243 9.75 -5.33 8.97
N LEU A 244 11.05 -5.23 9.13
CA LEU A 244 11.76 -4.09 9.70
C LEU A 244 12.32 -3.22 8.58
N HIS A 245 12.09 -1.91 8.67
CA HIS A 245 12.75 -0.85 7.92
C HIS A 245 13.45 0.10 8.92
N PRO A 246 14.29 1.05 8.49
CA PRO A 246 15.03 1.89 9.43
C PRO A 246 14.13 2.68 10.40
N ASP A 247 13.00 3.22 9.91
CA ASP A 247 12.10 4.11 10.67
C ASP A 247 10.77 3.48 11.11
N PHE A 248 10.42 2.30 10.58
CA PHE A 248 9.16 1.62 10.93
C PHE A 248 9.27 0.09 10.80
N ALA A 249 8.32 -0.62 11.39
CA ALA A 249 8.13 -2.04 11.16
C ALA A 249 6.65 -2.39 10.93
N THR A 250 6.39 -3.50 10.25
CA THR A 250 5.08 -4.16 10.26
C THR A 250 5.21 -5.56 10.86
N ILE A 251 4.17 -5.99 11.56
CA ILE A 251 4.13 -7.22 12.36
C ILE A 251 2.82 -7.93 12.06
N ASP A 252 2.88 -9.18 11.61
CA ASP A 252 1.73 -10.07 11.60
C ASP A 252 1.83 -11.06 12.77
N ARG A 253 0.73 -11.26 13.48
CA ARG A 253 0.68 -12.20 14.61
C ARG A 253 -0.70 -12.80 14.84
N ALA A 254 -0.72 -13.96 15.51
CA ALA A 254 -1.93 -14.56 16.04
C ALA A 254 -2.66 -13.63 17.03
N VAL A 255 -3.99 -13.56 16.92
CA VAL A 255 -4.82 -12.83 17.90
C VAL A 255 -4.79 -13.57 19.25
N PRO A 256 -4.48 -12.91 20.37
CA PRO A 256 -4.52 -13.52 21.69
C PRO A 256 -5.88 -14.18 21.99
N GLY A 257 -5.86 -15.46 22.35
CA GLY A 257 -7.06 -16.27 22.58
C GLY A 257 -7.78 -16.79 21.32
N ALA A 258 -7.37 -16.37 20.12
CA ALA A 258 -7.92 -16.83 18.84
C ALA A 258 -6.78 -17.18 17.85
N PRO A 259 -6.06 -18.31 18.05
CA PRO A 259 -4.86 -18.66 17.26
C PRO A 259 -5.12 -19.02 15.79
N ASN A 260 -6.39 -19.06 15.37
CA ASN A 260 -6.84 -19.17 13.97
C ASN A 260 -7.25 -17.80 13.37
N ARG A 261 -6.88 -16.71 14.04
CA ARG A 261 -7.06 -15.33 13.60
C ARG A 261 -5.73 -14.60 13.63
N GLU A 262 -5.56 -13.70 12.68
CA GLU A 262 -4.33 -12.97 12.42
C GLU A 262 -4.63 -11.48 12.43
N VAL A 263 -3.68 -10.68 12.90
CA VAL A 263 -3.80 -9.23 13.03
C VAL A 263 -2.46 -8.56 12.72
N GLY A 264 -2.51 -7.56 11.84
CA GLY A 264 -1.38 -6.71 11.51
C GLY A 264 -1.19 -5.59 12.52
N TYR A 265 0.05 -5.21 12.77
CA TYR A 265 0.42 -3.99 13.50
C TYR A 265 1.52 -3.23 12.77
N ASP A 266 1.36 -1.91 12.70
CA ASP A 266 2.41 -0.98 12.33
C ASP A 266 3.12 -0.49 13.58
N TYR A 267 4.45 -0.40 13.52
CA TYR A 267 5.30 0.14 14.59
C TYR A 267 6.08 1.36 14.11
N ARG A 268 5.90 2.49 14.80
CA ARG A 268 6.68 3.74 14.66
C ARG A 268 6.94 4.33 16.05
N GLY A 269 7.75 3.65 16.87
CA GLY A 269 7.91 3.95 18.30
C GLY A 269 6.73 3.50 19.18
N GLY A 270 5.71 2.89 18.60
CA GLY A 270 4.54 2.33 19.27
C GLY A 270 3.67 1.54 18.29
N PHE A 271 2.92 0.56 18.82
CA PHE A 271 2.15 -0.40 18.02
C PHE A 271 0.70 0.04 17.79
N THR A 272 0.33 0.20 16.52
CA THR A 272 -1.03 0.51 16.05
C THR A 272 -1.53 -0.64 15.18
N GLN A 273 -2.76 -1.11 15.36
CA GLN A 273 -3.31 -2.18 14.53
C GLN A 273 -3.48 -1.68 13.08
N SER A 274 -2.95 -2.42 12.12
CA SER A 274 -3.13 -2.19 10.69
C SER A 274 -4.09 -3.23 10.10
N GLY A 275 -5.25 -2.73 9.65
CA GLY A 275 -6.29 -3.56 9.02
C GLY A 275 -7.22 -4.31 9.98
N ASP A 276 -8.17 -5.03 9.38
CA ASP A 276 -9.12 -5.89 10.10
C ASP A 276 -8.49 -7.23 10.50
N ILE A 277 -9.05 -7.87 11.54
CA ILE A 277 -8.66 -9.23 11.94
C ILE A 277 -9.13 -10.22 10.86
N THR A 278 -8.20 -11.03 10.34
CA THR A 278 -8.48 -12.01 9.27
C THR A 278 -8.28 -13.45 9.74
N THR A 279 -8.47 -14.43 8.85
CA THR A 279 -8.23 -15.85 9.16
C THR A 279 -6.76 -16.18 9.01
N ARG A 280 -6.12 -16.62 10.09
CA ARG A 280 -4.72 -17.04 10.10
C ARG A 280 -4.52 -18.28 9.25
N ARG A 281 -3.48 -18.30 8.42
CA ARG A 281 -3.15 -19.46 7.56
C ARG A 281 -2.92 -20.71 8.41
N THR A 282 -3.50 -21.83 7.99
CA THR A 282 -3.34 -23.13 8.67
C THR A 282 -1.88 -23.58 8.61
N GLY A 283 -1.31 -23.96 9.76
CA GLY A 283 0.06 -24.44 9.85
C GLY A 283 1.12 -23.34 10.01
N THR A 284 0.75 -22.05 10.02
CA THR A 284 1.68 -20.96 10.37
C THR A 284 2.26 -21.19 11.77
N GLN A 285 3.58 -21.32 11.82
CA GLN A 285 4.35 -21.40 13.05
C GLN A 285 4.85 -20.00 13.39
N PRO A 286 4.63 -19.48 14.61
CA PRO A 286 5.20 -18.20 15.01
C PRO A 286 6.70 -18.36 15.31
N VAL A 287 7.47 -17.31 15.02
CA VAL A 287 8.84 -17.14 15.51
C VAL A 287 8.79 -16.74 16.99
N ASP A 288 9.59 -17.39 17.83
CA ASP A 288 9.89 -16.90 19.18
C ASP A 288 10.96 -15.82 19.10
N LEU A 289 10.51 -14.57 19.16
CA LEU A 289 11.35 -13.38 19.12
C LEU A 289 12.25 -13.25 20.36
N GLY A 290 11.99 -14.01 21.42
CA GLY A 290 12.84 -14.10 22.61
C GLY A 290 14.17 -14.84 22.36
N LEU A 291 14.30 -15.52 21.22
CA LEU A 291 15.52 -16.21 20.78
C LEU A 291 16.44 -15.33 19.90
N LEU A 292 15.98 -14.14 19.50
CA LEU A 292 16.78 -13.22 18.70
C LEU A 292 17.89 -12.59 19.56
N ASP A 293 19.14 -12.64 19.10
CA ASP A 293 20.26 -11.87 19.65
C ASP A 293 20.40 -10.56 18.85
N PRO A 294 19.97 -9.39 19.39
CA PRO A 294 20.02 -8.14 18.64
C PRO A 294 21.45 -7.68 18.35
N ALA A 295 22.40 -8.00 19.23
CA ALA A 295 23.80 -7.60 19.05
C ALA A 295 24.44 -8.41 17.91
N ALA A 296 24.19 -9.71 17.85
CA ALA A 296 24.68 -10.57 16.78
C ALA A 296 24.00 -10.25 15.43
N ILE A 297 22.68 -10.06 15.41
CA ILE A 297 21.92 -9.66 14.21
C ILE A 297 22.40 -8.28 13.70
N GLY A 298 22.55 -7.29 14.59
CA GLY A 298 23.07 -5.96 14.25
C GLY A 298 24.50 -5.99 13.71
N ALA A 299 25.36 -6.88 14.25
CA ALA A 299 26.70 -7.10 13.72
C ALA A 299 26.67 -7.76 12.32
N ALA A 300 25.79 -8.73 12.09
CA ALA A 300 25.60 -9.31 10.77
C ALA A 300 25.11 -8.28 9.74
N ALA A 301 24.16 -7.41 10.13
CA ALA A 301 23.63 -6.32 9.31
C ALA A 301 24.72 -5.33 8.89
N ALA A 302 25.56 -4.88 9.83
CA ALA A 302 26.68 -3.98 9.56
C ALA A 302 27.71 -4.57 8.56
N ASN A 303 27.81 -5.90 8.46
CA ASN A 303 28.70 -6.60 7.53
C ASN A 303 28.00 -7.02 6.21
N ALA A 304 26.67 -6.97 6.14
CA ALA A 304 25.89 -7.53 5.03
C ALA A 304 26.21 -6.88 3.68
N VAL A 305 26.42 -5.56 3.64
CA VAL A 305 26.78 -4.82 2.42
C VAL A 305 28.07 -5.35 1.78
N GLY A 306 29.09 -5.62 2.61
CA GLY A 306 30.35 -6.19 2.13
C GLY A 306 30.23 -7.65 1.68
N ALA A 307 29.30 -8.40 2.27
CA ALA A 307 29.04 -9.79 1.95
C ALA A 307 28.26 -9.98 0.63
N THR A 308 27.25 -9.15 0.36
CA THR A 308 26.38 -9.27 -0.82
C THR A 308 26.97 -8.72 -2.11
N ARG A 309 28.02 -7.89 -2.03
CA ARG A 309 28.70 -7.24 -3.17
C ARG A 309 27.84 -6.27 -3.99
N VAL A 310 26.69 -5.82 -3.46
CA VAL A 310 25.86 -4.79 -4.10
C VAL A 310 26.65 -3.47 -4.16
N PRO A 311 26.95 -2.92 -5.37
CA PRO A 311 27.68 -1.66 -5.51
C PRO A 311 26.91 -0.50 -4.84
N GLY A 312 27.54 0.21 -3.90
CA GLY A 312 26.87 1.30 -3.18
C GLY A 312 25.64 0.86 -2.35
N GLY A 313 25.49 -0.44 -2.09
CA GLY A 313 24.33 -0.96 -1.36
C GLY A 313 24.26 -0.50 0.09
N ALA A 314 23.04 -0.37 0.60
CA ALA A 314 22.74 -0.18 2.01
C ALA A 314 21.76 -1.28 2.47
N VAL A 315 21.73 -1.59 3.77
CA VAL A 315 20.69 -2.47 4.32
C VAL A 315 19.37 -1.70 4.28
N SER A 316 18.41 -2.18 3.48
CA SER A 316 17.12 -1.50 3.27
C SER A 316 15.98 -2.08 4.12
N MET A 317 16.15 -3.33 4.57
CA MET A 317 15.10 -4.10 5.21
C MET A 317 15.68 -5.30 5.97
N MET A 318 15.03 -5.70 7.06
CA MET A 318 15.16 -7.04 7.64
C MET A 318 13.79 -7.71 7.70
N ILE A 319 13.77 -9.02 7.47
CA ILE A 319 12.56 -9.85 7.58
C ILE A 319 12.84 -10.94 8.62
N VAL A 320 11.92 -11.14 9.56
CA VAL A 320 11.98 -12.19 10.57
C VAL A 320 10.72 -13.04 10.43
N ASP A 321 10.89 -14.28 9.98
CA ASP A 321 9.80 -15.24 9.75
C ASP A 321 10.31 -16.69 9.88
N ILE A 322 9.38 -17.64 9.73
CA ILE A 322 9.72 -19.03 9.45
C ILE A 322 9.82 -19.17 7.93
N GLU A 323 11.03 -19.42 7.42
CA GLU A 323 11.25 -19.52 5.97
C GLU A 323 10.34 -20.59 5.36
N SER A 324 9.70 -20.26 4.24
CA SER A 324 8.64 -21.06 3.64
C SER A 324 9.13 -22.02 2.56
N SER A 325 10.36 -21.82 2.06
CA SER A 325 10.85 -22.48 0.84
C SER A 325 12.37 -22.73 0.85
N GLY A 326 12.85 -23.52 -0.11
CA GLY A 326 14.27 -23.85 -0.25
C GLY A 326 14.86 -24.70 0.89
N ASP A 327 16.18 -24.73 0.99
CA ASP A 327 16.92 -25.56 1.96
C ASP A 327 16.80 -25.05 3.42
N LEU A 328 16.24 -23.85 3.61
CA LEU A 328 15.98 -23.24 4.91
C LEU A 328 14.52 -23.41 5.38
N ALA A 329 13.65 -24.04 4.58
CA ALA A 329 12.22 -24.17 4.87
C ALA A 329 11.93 -24.76 6.26
N GLY A 330 11.00 -24.12 7.00
CA GLY A 330 10.61 -24.52 8.35
C GLY A 330 11.57 -24.08 9.46
N ARG A 331 12.57 -23.24 9.15
CA ARG A 331 13.50 -22.67 10.14
C ARG A 331 13.17 -21.20 10.40
N PRO A 332 13.31 -20.71 11.65
CA PRO A 332 13.33 -19.28 11.90
C PRO A 332 14.58 -18.68 11.26
N VAL A 333 14.39 -17.62 10.48
CA VAL A 333 15.47 -16.89 9.81
C VAL A 333 15.33 -15.39 10.08
N VAL A 334 16.46 -14.70 10.01
CA VAL A 334 16.47 -13.25 9.78
C VAL A 334 17.11 -13.03 8.41
N ARG A 335 16.33 -12.49 7.47
CA ARG A 335 16.80 -12.12 6.15
C ARG A 335 17.15 -10.64 6.12
N ILE A 336 18.43 -10.33 5.97
CA ILE A 336 18.95 -8.97 5.82
C ILE A 336 19.03 -8.65 4.33
N VAL A 337 18.26 -7.66 3.86
CA VAL A 337 18.23 -7.26 2.44
C VAL A 337 19.11 -6.04 2.23
N VAL A 338 20.03 -6.14 1.26
CA VAL A 338 20.86 -5.03 0.79
C VAL A 338 20.37 -4.59 -0.59
N ARG A 339 20.18 -3.29 -0.79
CA ARG A 339 19.72 -2.68 -2.05
C ARG A 339 20.48 -1.38 -2.32
N ASN A 340 20.63 -0.98 -3.60
CA ASN A 340 21.13 0.33 -3.99
C ASN A 340 20.09 1.14 -4.80
N GLU A 341 20.49 2.32 -5.28
CA GLU A 341 19.65 3.21 -6.10
C GLU A 341 19.27 2.65 -7.49
N PHE A 342 19.91 1.58 -7.93
CA PHE A 342 19.69 0.91 -9.23
C PHE A 342 18.84 -0.36 -9.11
N ASP A 343 18.25 -0.62 -7.95
CA ASP A 343 17.51 -1.85 -7.61
C ASP A 343 18.33 -3.16 -7.68
N GLU A 344 19.66 -3.05 -7.71
CA GLU A 344 20.56 -4.18 -7.51
C GLU A 344 20.43 -4.64 -6.06
N THR A 345 20.22 -5.95 -5.87
CA THR A 345 19.92 -6.52 -4.55
C THR A 345 20.80 -7.72 -4.22
N GLY A 346 20.97 -7.93 -2.92
CA GLY A 346 21.48 -9.16 -2.35
C GLY A 346 20.83 -9.40 -0.99
N SER A 347 21.03 -10.58 -0.41
CA SER A 347 20.48 -10.92 0.90
C SER A 347 21.41 -11.82 1.69
N VAL A 348 21.53 -11.56 2.99
CA VAL A 348 22.17 -12.47 3.95
C VAL A 348 21.07 -13.11 4.77
N TYR A 349 21.06 -14.44 4.83
CA TYR A 349 20.18 -15.22 5.70
C TYR A 349 20.98 -15.63 6.93
N ILE A 350 20.52 -15.27 8.11
CA ILE A 350 21.11 -15.67 9.39
C ILE A 350 20.08 -16.40 10.25
N ASP A 351 20.54 -17.18 11.22
CA ASP A 351 19.69 -17.72 12.28
C ASP A 351 19.41 -16.65 13.37
N PRO A 352 18.50 -16.91 14.33
CA PRO A 352 18.17 -15.97 15.39
C PRO A 352 19.36 -15.47 16.23
N VAL A 353 20.48 -16.19 16.27
CA VAL A 353 21.68 -15.84 17.04
C VAL A 353 22.82 -15.30 16.16
N GLY A 354 22.52 -14.94 14.91
CA GLY A 354 23.44 -14.25 14.00
C GLY A 354 24.40 -15.14 13.22
N ALA A 355 24.25 -16.47 13.24
CA ALA A 355 25.07 -17.35 12.41
C ALA A 355 24.58 -17.33 10.96
N ILE A 356 25.49 -17.13 10.01
CA ILE A 356 25.18 -17.10 8.57
C ILE A 356 24.73 -18.49 8.10
N LEU A 357 23.56 -18.52 7.45
CA LEU A 357 22.95 -19.69 6.85
C LEU A 357 23.14 -19.73 5.34
N ASP A 358 22.95 -18.59 4.67
CA ASP A 358 23.14 -18.43 3.23
C ASP A 358 23.42 -16.96 2.86
N ILE A 359 24.02 -16.73 1.69
CA ILE A 359 24.28 -15.41 1.12
C ILE A 359 23.90 -15.39 -0.35
N SER A 360 22.80 -14.71 -0.66
CA SER A 360 22.47 -14.28 -2.02
C SER A 360 23.32 -13.06 -2.36
N ILE A 361 24.35 -13.26 -3.19
CA ILE A 361 25.19 -12.20 -3.73
C ILE A 361 24.57 -11.58 -4.98
N PHE A 362 24.90 -10.31 -5.23
CA PHE A 362 24.63 -9.68 -6.51
C PHE A 362 25.59 -10.22 -7.59
N GLU A 363 25.04 -10.76 -8.67
CA GLU A 363 25.76 -11.16 -9.88
C GLU A 363 25.48 -10.11 -10.97
N GLY A 364 26.45 -9.22 -11.21
CA GLY A 364 26.38 -8.13 -12.20
C GLY A 364 26.89 -8.49 -13.59
#